data_AF-A0A8T2C7H6-F1
#
_entry.id   AF-A0A8T2C7H6-F1
#
_cell.length_a   1.000
_cell.length_b   1.000
_cell.length_c   1.000
_cell.angle_alpha   90.00
_cell.angle_beta   90.00
_cell.angle_gamma   90.00
#
_symmetry.space_group_name_H-M   'P 1'
#
loop_
_entity.id
_entity.type
_entity.pdbx_description
1 polymer ?
#
loop_
_entity_poly.entity_id
_entity_poly.type
_entity_poly.pdbx_seq_one_letter_code
_entity_poly.pdbx_strand_id
1 'polypeptide(L)'
;MLLLSNSLDSIFDKPEEFYSDAKLVLANGHEVSFHRCILLARIPLFKTALARAEKIQVDKTTKLELKEIAKDYEVGFHSVITVLAYAYSNRIKPPPKEISNCLDMNCCHLNCRPTVNFFMEVLYLAYIFQIPELVTRYQVSDSFVQVIDSGNQSLESPVVTVVGNGSSRLELVKAQIEAKLNRARELAASVTSARKNAIRKRRKASKNIRLASTTHEELEKQLEEAIEAEDFDAAERISESLAAKERDRLALLALLRQAEC
;
A
#
# COMPACT_ATOMS: atom_id res chain seq x y z
N MET A 1 -23.56 -15.82 3.39
CA MET A 1 -22.83 -15.35 2.20
C MET A 1 -21.30 -15.51 2.29
N LEU A 2 -20.72 -16.05 3.38
CA LEU A 2 -19.27 -16.24 3.54
C LEU A 2 -18.72 -17.53 2.89
N LEU A 3 -19.55 -18.59 2.79
CA LEU A 3 -19.11 -19.90 2.29
C LEU A 3 -18.75 -19.89 0.80
N LEU A 4 -19.55 -19.24 -0.05
CA LEU A 4 -19.29 -19.13 -1.50
C LEU A 4 -18.02 -18.33 -1.84
N SER A 5 -17.74 -17.25 -1.09
CA SER A 5 -16.53 -16.43 -1.35
C SER A 5 -15.24 -17.18 -1.02
N ASN A 6 -15.23 -17.98 0.06
CA ASN A 6 -14.08 -18.80 0.41
C ASN A 6 -13.83 -19.90 -0.64
N SER A 7 -14.89 -20.51 -1.17
CA SER A 7 -14.78 -21.53 -2.22
C SER A 7 -14.25 -20.97 -3.54
N LEU A 8 -14.65 -19.75 -3.91
CA LEU A 8 -14.15 -19.09 -5.13
C LEU A 8 -12.69 -18.65 -5.01
N ASP A 9 -12.24 -18.27 -3.81
CA ASP A 9 -10.84 -17.92 -3.57
C ASP A 9 -9.92 -19.14 -3.81
N SER A 10 -10.28 -20.30 -3.26
CA SER A 10 -9.55 -21.55 -3.49
C SER A 10 -9.54 -22.01 -4.96
N ILE A 11 -10.62 -21.71 -5.70
CA ILE A 11 -10.69 -22.01 -7.14
C ILE A 11 -9.71 -21.15 -7.93
N PHE A 12 -9.51 -19.89 -7.53
CA PHE A 12 -8.56 -19.00 -8.21
C PHE A 12 -7.10 -19.35 -7.91
N ASP A 13 -6.81 -19.82 -6.68
CA ASP A 13 -5.46 -20.23 -6.30
C ASP A 13 -4.99 -21.51 -7.05
N LYS A 14 -5.93 -22.30 -7.59
CA LYS A 14 -5.66 -23.56 -8.29
C LYS A 14 -6.45 -23.70 -9.61
N PRO A 15 -6.24 -22.80 -10.57
CA PRO A 15 -7.14 -22.69 -11.72
C PRO A 15 -7.10 -23.93 -12.63
N GLU A 16 -5.98 -24.64 -12.73
CA GLU A 16 -5.86 -25.87 -13.53
C GLU A 16 -6.61 -27.05 -12.91
N GLU A 17 -6.67 -27.15 -11.57
CA GLU A 17 -7.44 -28.20 -10.87
C GLU A 17 -8.96 -28.01 -11.04
N PHE A 18 -9.41 -26.79 -11.35
CA PHE A 18 -10.82 -26.40 -11.43
C PHE A 18 -11.30 -26.03 -12.84
N TYR A 19 -10.61 -26.51 -13.88
CA TYR A 19 -11.04 -26.38 -15.27
C TYR A 19 -11.12 -24.94 -15.79
N SER A 20 -10.13 -24.10 -15.47
CA SER A 20 -10.00 -22.78 -16.11
C SER A 20 -9.99 -22.91 -17.64
N ASP A 21 -10.74 -22.05 -18.33
CA ASP A 21 -11.02 -22.15 -19.76
C ASP A 21 -10.45 -20.98 -20.59
N ALA A 22 -9.82 -20.01 -19.92
CA ALA A 22 -9.15 -18.89 -20.56
C ALA A 22 -7.88 -18.47 -19.82
N LYS A 23 -7.02 -17.71 -20.50
CA LYS A 23 -5.77 -17.18 -19.99
C LYS A 23 -5.61 -15.72 -20.36
N LEU A 24 -5.16 -14.91 -19.40
CA LEU A 24 -4.80 -13.51 -19.58
C LEU A 24 -3.28 -13.42 -19.73
N VAL A 25 -2.80 -12.92 -20.86
CA VAL A 25 -1.37 -12.82 -21.20
C VAL A 25 -0.89 -11.41 -20.89
N LEU A 26 0.18 -11.30 -20.09
CA LEU A 26 0.81 -10.04 -19.73
C LEU A 26 1.96 -9.69 -20.67
N ALA A 27 2.39 -8.41 -20.66
CA ALA A 27 3.48 -7.91 -21.51
C ALA A 27 4.82 -8.64 -21.28
N ASN A 28 5.06 -9.09 -20.06
CA ASN A 28 6.25 -9.85 -19.67
C ASN A 28 6.16 -11.36 -19.99
N GLY A 29 5.11 -11.80 -20.70
CA GLY A 29 4.90 -13.19 -21.11
C GLY A 29 4.28 -14.09 -20.04
N HIS A 30 4.04 -13.61 -18.82
CA HIS A 30 3.32 -14.40 -17.81
C HIS A 30 1.86 -14.60 -18.24
N GLU A 31 1.34 -15.79 -18.01
CA GLU A 31 -0.06 -16.15 -18.26
C GLU A 31 -0.79 -16.33 -16.92
N VAL A 32 -1.99 -15.76 -16.82
CA VAL A 32 -2.89 -15.96 -15.66
C VAL A 32 -4.14 -16.69 -16.13
N SER A 33 -4.30 -17.95 -15.69
CA SER A 33 -5.48 -18.76 -15.96
C SER A 33 -6.71 -18.21 -15.24
N PHE A 34 -7.86 -18.17 -15.90
CA PHE A 34 -9.12 -17.72 -15.30
C PHE A 34 -10.34 -18.45 -15.92
N HIS A 35 -11.48 -18.29 -15.25
CA HIS A 35 -12.75 -18.91 -15.65
C HIS A 35 -13.63 -17.81 -16.24
N ARG A 36 -13.97 -17.94 -17.54
CA ARG A 36 -14.75 -16.91 -18.26
C ARG A 36 -16.08 -16.62 -17.56
N CYS A 37 -16.77 -17.65 -17.06
CA CYS A 37 -18.06 -17.50 -16.40
C CYS A 37 -18.00 -16.60 -15.14
N ILE A 38 -16.89 -16.62 -14.41
CA ILE A 38 -16.71 -15.81 -13.20
C ILE A 38 -16.31 -14.39 -13.58
N LEU A 39 -15.28 -14.22 -14.42
CA LEU A 39 -14.83 -12.87 -14.78
C LEU A 39 -15.86 -12.10 -15.61
N LEU A 40 -16.56 -12.74 -16.56
CA LEU A 40 -17.59 -12.07 -17.35
C LEU A 40 -18.76 -11.57 -16.49
N ALA A 41 -19.07 -12.27 -15.39
CA ALA A 41 -20.13 -11.87 -14.46
C ALA A 41 -19.72 -10.67 -13.58
N ARG A 42 -18.42 -10.47 -13.35
CA ARG A 42 -17.88 -9.46 -12.41
C ARG A 42 -17.19 -8.29 -13.10
N ILE A 43 -16.70 -8.49 -14.32
CA ILE A 43 -15.92 -7.55 -15.12
C ILE A 43 -16.48 -7.55 -16.56
N PRO A 44 -17.52 -6.76 -16.83
CA PRO A 44 -18.21 -6.77 -18.13
C PRO A 44 -17.31 -6.44 -19.33
N LEU A 45 -16.21 -5.70 -19.11
CA LEU A 45 -15.25 -5.32 -20.15
C LEU A 45 -14.63 -6.53 -20.87
N PHE A 46 -14.48 -7.65 -20.17
CA PHE A 46 -13.93 -8.88 -20.75
C PHE A 46 -14.84 -9.49 -21.81
N LYS A 47 -16.14 -9.16 -21.84
CA LYS A 47 -17.09 -9.71 -22.82
C LYS A 47 -16.71 -9.36 -24.24
N THR A 48 -16.43 -8.09 -24.50
CA THR A 48 -16.08 -7.62 -25.84
C THR A 48 -14.68 -8.06 -26.24
N ALA A 49 -13.76 -8.13 -25.28
CA ALA A 49 -12.37 -8.54 -25.51
C ALA A 49 -12.27 -10.04 -25.84
N LEU A 50 -12.95 -10.90 -25.07
CA LEU A 50 -12.98 -12.35 -25.31
C LEU A 50 -13.68 -12.71 -26.62
N ALA A 51 -14.78 -12.05 -26.96
CA ALA A 51 -15.46 -12.28 -28.24
C ALA A 51 -14.59 -11.92 -29.47
N ARG A 52 -13.57 -11.09 -29.30
CA ARG A 52 -12.56 -10.82 -30.34
C ARG A 52 -11.49 -11.91 -30.36
N ALA A 53 -11.00 -12.31 -29.18
CA ALA A 53 -10.00 -13.35 -29.02
C ALA A 53 -10.47 -14.73 -29.55
N GLU A 54 -11.75 -15.07 -29.36
CA GLU A 54 -12.36 -16.32 -29.82
C GLU A 54 -12.42 -16.44 -31.35
N LYS A 55 -12.49 -15.32 -32.08
CA LYS A 55 -12.51 -15.33 -33.56
C LYS A 55 -11.16 -15.69 -34.18
N ILE A 56 -10.09 -15.65 -33.39
CA ILE A 56 -8.71 -15.81 -33.84
C ILE A 56 -8.20 -17.23 -33.50
N GLN A 57 -8.95 -18.01 -32.71
CA GLN A 57 -8.42 -19.24 -32.09
C GLN A 57 -8.59 -20.52 -32.90
N VAL A 58 -7.52 -21.33 -32.84
CA VAL A 58 -7.41 -22.71 -33.33
C VAL A 58 -7.35 -23.71 -32.15
N ASP A 59 -7.13 -23.23 -30.92
CA ASP A 59 -6.82 -24.04 -29.74
C ASP A 59 -7.98 -24.09 -28.72
N LYS A 60 -7.97 -25.07 -27.80
CA LYS A 60 -9.07 -25.29 -26.83
C LYS A 60 -9.19 -24.20 -25.75
N THR A 61 -8.13 -23.45 -25.46
CA THR A 61 -8.08 -22.48 -24.35
C THR A 61 -7.97 -21.06 -24.87
N THR A 62 -8.84 -20.17 -24.39
CA THR A 62 -8.92 -18.80 -24.91
C THR A 62 -7.87 -17.88 -24.32
N LYS A 63 -6.90 -17.43 -25.12
CA LYS A 63 -5.88 -16.44 -24.71
C LYS A 63 -6.32 -15.02 -25.03
N LEU A 64 -6.22 -14.14 -24.04
CA LEU A 64 -6.54 -12.71 -24.14
C LEU A 64 -5.33 -11.89 -23.70
N GLU A 65 -4.90 -10.96 -24.54
CA GLU A 65 -3.77 -10.08 -24.26
C GLU A 65 -4.21 -8.89 -23.38
N LEU A 66 -3.58 -8.70 -22.22
CA LEU A 66 -3.96 -7.63 -21.30
C LEU A 66 -3.80 -6.24 -21.93
N LYS A 67 -2.80 -6.06 -22.80
CA LYS A 67 -2.58 -4.82 -23.58
C LYS A 67 -3.76 -4.45 -24.50
N GLU A 68 -4.65 -5.39 -24.83
CA GLU A 68 -5.86 -5.06 -25.60
C GLU A 68 -6.90 -4.32 -24.76
N ILE A 69 -6.83 -4.46 -23.43
CA ILE A 69 -7.78 -3.95 -22.45
C ILE A 69 -7.18 -2.77 -21.67
N ALA A 70 -5.96 -2.93 -21.16
CA ALA A 70 -5.20 -1.95 -20.39
C ALA A 70 -4.08 -1.38 -21.27
N LYS A 71 -4.39 -0.33 -22.03
CA LYS A 71 -3.52 0.21 -23.08
C LYS A 71 -2.57 1.30 -22.60
N ASP A 72 -2.92 1.99 -21.53
CA ASP A 72 -2.27 3.25 -21.14
C ASP A 72 -1.06 3.03 -20.24
N TYR A 73 -1.01 1.89 -19.55
CA TYR A 73 0.04 1.59 -18.57
C TYR A 73 0.34 0.10 -18.51
N GLU A 74 1.63 -0.25 -18.45
CA GLU A 74 2.09 -1.62 -18.25
C GLU A 74 1.97 -1.99 -16.77
N VAL A 75 1.26 -3.07 -16.48
CA VAL A 75 1.01 -3.52 -15.10
C VAL A 75 1.77 -4.80 -14.77
N GLY A 76 2.21 -4.91 -13.53
CA GLY A 76 2.90 -6.07 -13.01
C GLY A 76 1.97 -7.26 -12.76
N PHE A 77 2.57 -8.46 -12.75
CA PHE A 77 1.88 -9.73 -12.50
C PHE A 77 1.08 -9.74 -11.19
N HIS A 78 1.69 -9.31 -10.09
CA HIS A 78 1.03 -9.31 -8.78
C HIS A 78 -0.20 -8.40 -8.73
N SER A 79 -0.16 -7.25 -9.43
CA SER A 79 -1.27 -6.31 -9.50
C SER A 79 -2.47 -6.93 -10.21
N VAL A 80 -2.23 -7.64 -11.31
CA VAL A 80 -3.26 -8.39 -12.05
C VAL A 80 -3.87 -9.50 -11.19
N ILE A 81 -3.03 -10.33 -10.56
CA ILE A 81 -3.46 -11.40 -9.66
C ILE A 81 -4.33 -10.85 -8.53
N THR A 82 -3.97 -9.71 -7.95
CA THR A 82 -4.71 -9.09 -6.84
C THR A 82 -6.11 -8.66 -7.26
N VAL A 83 -6.25 -8.04 -8.44
CA VAL A 83 -7.56 -7.59 -8.94
C VAL A 83 -8.43 -8.78 -9.36
N LEU A 84 -7.85 -9.82 -9.96
CA LEU A 84 -8.59 -11.02 -10.31
C LEU A 84 -9.00 -11.82 -9.06
N ALA A 85 -8.12 -11.98 -8.08
CA ALA A 85 -8.47 -12.59 -6.79
C ALA A 85 -9.61 -11.83 -6.10
N TYR A 86 -9.63 -10.49 -6.20
CA TYR A 86 -10.77 -9.69 -5.73
C TYR A 86 -12.04 -10.00 -6.51
N ALA A 87 -11.99 -10.13 -7.84
CA ALA A 87 -13.16 -10.48 -8.64
C ALA A 87 -13.76 -11.84 -8.26
N TYR A 88 -12.94 -12.80 -7.83
CA TYR A 88 -13.37 -14.12 -7.35
C TYR A 88 -13.93 -14.09 -5.92
N SER A 89 -13.19 -13.48 -4.99
CA SER A 89 -13.47 -13.57 -3.55
C SER A 89 -14.30 -12.39 -3.00
N ASN A 90 -14.31 -11.26 -3.71
CA ASN A 90 -14.79 -9.95 -3.26
C ASN A 90 -14.09 -9.46 -1.97
N ARG A 91 -12.84 -9.90 -1.74
CA ARG A 91 -12.02 -9.57 -0.57
C ARG A 91 -10.70 -8.94 -0.99
N ILE A 92 -10.29 -7.94 -0.22
CA ILE A 92 -8.96 -7.34 -0.37
C ILE A 92 -7.98 -8.21 0.40
N LYS A 93 -6.96 -8.72 -0.31
CA LYS A 93 -5.80 -9.36 0.30
C LYS A 93 -4.71 -8.30 0.52
N PRO A 94 -3.88 -8.42 1.58
CA PRO A 94 -2.73 -7.56 1.74
C PRO A 94 -1.76 -7.74 0.55
N PRO A 95 -0.92 -6.74 0.24
CA PRO A 95 0.08 -6.88 -0.81
C PRO A 95 0.98 -8.10 -0.56
N PRO A 96 1.23 -8.93 -1.59
CA PRO A 96 2.27 -9.94 -1.55
C PRO A 96 3.59 -9.40 -0.99
N LYS A 97 4.27 -10.17 -0.14
CA LYS A 97 5.50 -9.72 0.54
C LYS A 97 6.61 -9.41 -0.47
N GLU A 98 6.59 -10.09 -1.61
CA GLU A 98 7.52 -9.97 -2.73
C GLU A 98 7.52 -8.57 -3.37
N ILE A 99 6.42 -7.82 -3.24
CA ILE A 99 6.31 -6.44 -3.75
C ILE A 99 7.14 -5.48 -2.89
N SER A 100 7.31 -5.78 -1.61
CA SER A 100 8.01 -4.92 -0.66
C SER A 100 9.53 -5.09 -0.67
N ASN A 101 10.12 -5.63 -1.73
CA ASN A 101 11.57 -5.77 -1.92
C ASN A 101 12.23 -4.39 -2.13
N CYS A 102 12.26 -3.57 -1.09
CA CYS A 102 12.98 -2.30 -1.08
C CYS A 102 14.46 -2.55 -0.75
N LEU A 103 15.35 -1.90 -1.49
CA LEU A 103 16.79 -1.95 -1.22
C LEU A 103 17.20 -1.10 0.01
N ASP A 104 16.30 -0.26 0.53
CA ASP A 104 16.53 0.55 1.71
C ASP A 104 16.10 -0.21 2.97
N MET A 105 17.08 -0.72 3.72
CA MET A 105 16.89 -1.45 4.97
C MET A 105 16.25 -0.60 6.08
N ASN A 106 16.22 0.73 5.94
CA ASN A 106 15.56 1.64 6.87
C ASN A 106 14.17 2.08 6.38
N CYS A 107 13.62 1.45 5.32
CA CYS A 107 12.30 1.77 4.79
C CYS A 107 11.20 1.11 5.61
N CYS A 108 10.11 1.85 5.90
CA CYS A 108 8.95 1.31 6.59
C CYS A 108 8.06 0.40 5.71
N HIS A 109 8.41 0.17 4.44
CA HIS A 109 7.73 -0.68 3.43
C HIS A 109 6.24 -0.41 3.13
N LEU A 110 5.53 0.30 4.01
CA LEU A 110 4.13 0.71 3.86
C LEU A 110 3.93 1.74 2.74
N ASN A 111 4.93 2.58 2.49
CA ASN A 111 4.89 3.64 1.48
C ASN A 111 6.18 3.69 0.66
N CYS A 112 6.86 2.55 0.50
CA CYS A 112 8.00 2.46 -0.40
C CYS A 112 7.51 2.54 -1.86
N ARG A 113 8.40 2.99 -2.76
CA ARG A 113 8.05 3.11 -4.18
C ARG A 113 7.48 1.82 -4.77
N PRO A 114 8.03 0.62 -4.50
CA PRO A 114 7.43 -0.64 -4.93
C PRO A 114 5.97 -0.82 -4.47
N THR A 115 5.68 -0.60 -3.19
CA THR A 115 4.32 -0.70 -2.62
C THR A 115 3.36 0.32 -3.24
N VAL A 116 3.79 1.57 -3.41
CA VAL A 116 2.97 2.62 -4.03
C VAL A 116 2.69 2.30 -5.50
N ASN A 117 3.69 1.84 -6.25
CA ASN A 117 3.52 1.43 -7.65
C ASN A 117 2.51 0.30 -7.78
N PHE A 118 2.61 -0.73 -6.92
CA PHE A 118 1.65 -1.82 -6.89
C PHE A 118 0.22 -1.33 -6.66
N PHE A 119 -0.01 -0.45 -5.67
CA PHE A 119 -1.36 0.09 -5.44
C PHE A 119 -1.85 0.96 -6.60
N MET A 120 -0.98 1.76 -7.23
CA MET A 120 -1.35 2.52 -8.42
C MET A 120 -1.77 1.61 -9.57
N GLU A 121 -1.06 0.51 -9.79
CA GLU A 121 -1.43 -0.50 -10.79
C GLU A 121 -2.77 -1.18 -10.48
N VAL A 122 -3.00 -1.56 -9.22
CA VAL A 122 -4.27 -2.13 -8.75
C VAL A 122 -5.43 -1.14 -8.96
N LEU A 123 -5.23 0.15 -8.64
CA LEU A 123 -6.23 1.20 -8.84
C LEU A 123 -6.48 1.47 -10.33
N TYR A 124 -5.43 1.48 -11.15
CA TYR A 124 -5.56 1.60 -12.61
C TYR A 124 -6.38 0.45 -13.19
N LEU A 125 -6.07 -0.80 -12.81
CA LEU A 125 -6.82 -1.97 -13.24
C LEU A 125 -8.26 -1.95 -12.72
N ALA A 126 -8.50 -1.54 -11.48
CA ALA A 126 -9.85 -1.39 -10.94
C ALA A 126 -10.68 -0.37 -11.72
N TYR A 127 -10.06 0.75 -12.14
CA TYR A 127 -10.69 1.74 -13.01
C TYR A 127 -11.02 1.16 -14.39
N ILE A 128 -10.06 0.54 -15.06
CA ILE A 128 -10.25 -0.07 -16.39
C ILE A 128 -11.33 -1.15 -16.33
N PHE A 129 -11.28 -2.02 -15.33
CA PHE A 129 -12.24 -3.11 -15.13
C PHE A 129 -13.59 -2.66 -14.57
N GLN A 130 -13.73 -1.37 -14.24
CA GLN A 130 -14.94 -0.78 -13.69
C GLN A 130 -15.41 -1.49 -12.41
N ILE A 131 -14.49 -1.66 -11.45
CA ILE A 131 -14.72 -2.24 -10.13
C ILE A 131 -14.65 -1.12 -9.08
N PRO A 132 -15.66 -0.23 -8.99
CA PRO A 132 -15.60 0.95 -8.11
C PRO A 132 -15.52 0.56 -6.63
N GLU A 133 -16.04 -0.60 -6.24
CA GLU A 133 -15.97 -1.09 -4.86
C GLU A 133 -14.52 -1.35 -4.42
N LEU A 134 -13.65 -1.75 -5.35
CA LEU A 134 -12.24 -1.97 -5.05
C LEU A 134 -11.54 -0.63 -4.79
N VAL A 135 -11.86 0.41 -5.57
CA VAL A 135 -11.36 1.78 -5.39
C VAL A 135 -11.82 2.33 -4.04
N THR A 136 -13.13 2.25 -3.76
CA THR A 136 -13.70 2.72 -2.49
C THR A 136 -13.13 1.96 -1.30
N ARG A 137 -12.93 0.65 -1.41
CA ARG A 137 -12.40 -0.14 -0.29
C ARG A 137 -10.93 0.13 -0.03
N TYR A 138 -10.07 0.33 -1.03
CA TYR A 138 -8.71 0.81 -0.78
C TYR A 138 -8.69 2.24 -0.22
N GLN A 139 -9.73 3.04 -0.47
CA GLN A 139 -9.94 4.36 0.14
C GLN A 139 -10.61 4.34 1.52
N VAL A 140 -11.05 3.18 2.05
CA VAL A 140 -11.72 3.06 3.36
C VAL A 140 -11.02 2.06 4.29
N SER A 141 -10.30 1.06 3.75
CA SER A 141 -9.41 0.20 4.51
C SER A 141 -8.16 0.97 4.89
N ASP A 142 -8.00 1.22 6.19
CA ASP A 142 -7.07 2.10 6.88
C ASP A 142 -5.55 1.88 6.64
N SER A 143 -5.13 1.15 5.60
CA SER A 143 -3.71 1.01 5.22
C SER A 143 -3.23 2.02 4.16
N PHE A 144 -4.16 2.68 3.43
CA PHE A 144 -3.84 3.71 2.43
C PHE A 144 -4.34 5.12 2.81
N VAL A 145 -5.24 5.23 3.80
CA VAL A 145 -6.14 6.40 3.96
C VAL A 145 -5.71 7.38 5.04
N GLN A 146 -4.79 7.03 5.93
CA GLN A 146 -4.17 8.03 6.83
C GLN A 146 -3.35 9.10 6.08
N VAL A 147 -3.24 9.00 4.75
CA VAL A 147 -2.65 10.03 3.88
C VAL A 147 -3.72 10.93 3.22
N ILE A 148 -4.99 10.54 3.21
CA ILE A 148 -6.06 11.29 2.52
C ILE A 148 -7.16 11.76 3.48
N ASP A 149 -7.35 11.14 4.64
CA ASP A 149 -8.36 11.57 5.60
C ASP A 149 -7.82 12.43 6.74
N SER A 150 -7.58 13.69 6.39
CA SER A 150 -7.77 14.79 7.35
C SER A 150 -8.58 15.87 6.67
N GLY A 151 -9.72 15.48 6.08
CA GLY A 151 -10.54 16.42 5.33
C GLY A 151 -11.94 15.98 4.92
N ASN A 152 -12.41 14.76 5.24
CA ASN A 152 -13.79 14.38 4.91
C ASN A 152 -14.71 14.48 6.12
N GLN A 153 -15.12 15.69 6.46
CA GLN A 153 -16.48 15.90 6.96
C GLN A 153 -17.36 16.44 5.84
N SER A 154 -18.41 15.66 5.56
CA SER A 154 -19.66 16.07 4.90
C SER A 154 -19.62 16.26 3.38
N LEU A 155 -19.93 15.20 2.64
CA LEU A 155 -20.55 15.31 1.30
C LEU A 155 -21.65 14.26 1.12
N GLU A 156 -22.72 14.39 1.91
CA GLU A 156 -24.05 14.27 1.31
C GLU A 156 -24.51 15.68 0.97
N SER A 157 -24.57 16.03 -0.32
CA SER A 157 -25.47 17.08 -0.78
C SER A 157 -25.86 16.86 -2.25
N PRO A 158 -27.08 17.25 -2.62
CA PRO A 158 -27.84 16.64 -3.71
C PRO A 158 -27.37 17.12 -5.08
N VAL A 159 -27.57 16.27 -6.08
CA VAL A 159 -27.53 16.65 -7.49
C VAL A 159 -28.57 17.75 -7.71
N VAL A 160 -28.12 19.01 -7.72
CA VAL A 160 -28.97 20.15 -8.06
C VAL A 160 -29.13 20.17 -9.58
N THR A 161 -30.29 19.71 -10.04
CA THR A 161 -30.78 19.96 -11.40
C THR A 161 -31.23 21.42 -11.47
N VAL A 162 -30.38 22.31 -11.99
CA VAL A 162 -30.79 23.68 -12.37
C VAL A 162 -30.46 23.92 -13.83
N VAL A 163 -31.52 24.26 -14.57
CA VAL A 163 -31.53 24.63 -15.98
C VAL A 163 -30.91 26.03 -16.10
N GLY A 164 -29.75 26.12 -16.75
CA GLY A 164 -29.05 27.38 -17.02
C GLY A 164 -28.04 27.22 -18.16
N ASN A 165 -27.88 28.28 -18.98
CA ASN A 165 -27.12 28.29 -20.23
C ASN A 165 -25.69 27.71 -20.08
N GLY A 166 -25.29 26.88 -21.06
CA GLY A 166 -24.12 25.99 -20.99
C GLY A 166 -22.76 26.67 -20.76
N SER A 167 -22.60 27.96 -21.08
CA SER A 167 -21.35 28.70 -20.88
C SER A 167 -21.03 28.92 -19.39
N SER A 168 -22.00 29.40 -18.61
CA SER A 168 -21.80 29.69 -17.18
C SER A 168 -21.70 28.41 -16.34
N ARG A 169 -22.31 27.31 -16.78
CA ARG A 169 -22.16 25.99 -16.13
C ARG A 169 -20.76 25.42 -16.32
N LEU A 170 -20.18 25.58 -17.51
CA LEU A 170 -18.82 25.11 -17.78
C LEU A 170 -17.80 25.88 -16.96
N GLU A 171 -17.95 27.20 -16.83
CA GLU A 171 -17.10 28.04 -16.00
C GLU A 171 -17.19 27.66 -14.52
N LEU A 172 -18.40 27.39 -14.01
CA LEU A 172 -18.61 26.93 -12.63
C LEU A 172 -17.94 25.58 -12.36
N VAL A 173 -18.10 24.61 -13.27
CA VAL A 173 -17.47 23.29 -13.15
C VAL A 173 -15.95 23.41 -13.22
N LYS A 174 -15.42 24.26 -14.11
CA LYS A 174 -13.98 24.51 -14.24
C LYS A 174 -13.40 25.10 -12.95
N ALA A 175 -14.05 26.11 -12.37
CA ALA A 175 -13.63 26.71 -11.11
C ALA A 175 -13.68 25.71 -9.93
N GLN A 176 -14.70 24.86 -9.88
CA GLN A 176 -14.79 23.80 -8.86
C GLN A 176 -13.68 22.75 -9.01
N ILE A 177 -13.34 22.35 -10.23
CA ILE A 177 -12.24 21.41 -10.49
C ILE A 177 -10.90 22.03 -10.09
N GLU A 178 -10.67 23.29 -10.46
CA GLU A 178 -9.43 24.01 -10.14
C GLU A 178 -9.23 24.19 -8.64
N ALA A 179 -10.29 24.55 -7.91
CA ALA A 179 -10.25 24.65 -6.45
C ALA A 179 -9.97 23.30 -5.79
N LYS A 180 -10.59 22.21 -6.27
CA LYS A 180 -10.32 20.85 -5.77
C LYS A 180 -8.88 20.39 -6.06
N LEU A 181 -8.35 20.71 -7.25
CA LEU A 181 -6.97 20.41 -7.62
C LEU A 181 -5.96 21.13 -6.74
N ASN A 182 -6.18 22.42 -6.46
CA ASN A 182 -5.26 23.20 -5.63
C ASN A 182 -5.25 22.70 -4.18
N ARG A 183 -6.43 22.41 -3.60
CA ARG A 183 -6.52 21.79 -2.27
C ARG A 183 -5.83 20.44 -2.21
N ALA A 184 -6.01 19.59 -3.23
CA ALA A 184 -5.33 18.29 -3.30
C ALA A 184 -3.80 18.44 -3.33
N ARG A 185 -3.27 19.43 -4.06
CA ARG A 185 -1.84 19.73 -4.09
C ARG A 185 -1.30 20.23 -2.75
N GLU A 186 -2.04 21.12 -2.08
CA GLU A 186 -1.67 21.63 -0.75
C GLU A 186 -1.63 20.51 0.30
N LEU A 187 -2.65 19.64 0.30
CA LEU A 187 -2.69 18.47 1.17
C LEU A 187 -1.53 17.52 0.89
N ALA A 188 -1.26 17.23 -0.38
CA ALA A 188 -0.12 16.38 -0.77
C ALA A 188 1.22 16.97 -0.32
N ALA A 189 1.40 18.29 -0.42
CA ALA A 189 2.59 18.98 0.06
C ALA A 189 2.72 18.92 1.59
N SER A 190 1.61 19.15 2.30
CA SER A 190 1.54 19.05 3.76
C SER A 190 1.92 17.65 4.26
N VAL A 191 1.30 16.61 3.70
CA VAL A 191 1.60 15.22 4.08
C VAL A 191 3.04 14.85 3.74
N THR A 192 3.57 15.31 2.59
CA THR A 192 4.98 15.08 2.24
C THR A 192 5.92 15.73 3.27
N SER A 193 5.59 16.93 3.75
CA SER A 193 6.37 17.63 4.76
C SER A 193 6.28 16.94 6.14
N ALA A 194 5.07 16.53 6.55
CA ALA A 194 4.83 15.79 7.79
C ALA A 194 5.59 14.45 7.79
N ARG A 195 5.55 13.72 6.66
CA ARG A 195 6.31 12.48 6.45
C ARG A 195 7.81 12.70 6.58
N LYS A 196 8.36 13.75 5.96
CA LYS A 196 9.79 14.09 6.08
C LYS A 196 10.17 14.37 7.54
N ASN A 197 9.31 15.06 8.29
CA ASN A 197 9.56 15.37 9.70
C ASN A 197 9.47 14.12 10.59
N ALA A 198 8.49 13.25 10.37
CA ALA A 198 8.37 11.98 11.10
C ALA A 198 9.60 11.08 10.87
N ILE A 199 10.05 10.94 9.62
CA ILE A 199 11.27 10.18 9.28
C ILE A 199 12.50 10.78 9.99
N ARG A 200 12.65 12.11 9.97
CA ARG A 200 13.75 12.78 10.68
C ARG A 200 13.70 12.52 12.19
N LYS A 201 12.51 12.58 12.81
CA LYS A 201 12.31 12.34 14.25
C LYS A 201 12.69 10.90 14.62
N ARG A 202 12.22 9.90 13.85
CA ARG A 202 12.56 8.48 14.04
C ARG A 202 14.06 8.24 13.90
N ARG A 203 14.70 8.79 12.85
CA ARG A 203 16.16 8.66 12.66
C ARG A 203 16.96 9.28 13.81
N LYS A 204 16.53 10.45 14.30
CA LYS A 204 17.19 11.10 15.44
C LYS A 204 17.00 10.29 16.73
N ALA A 205 15.80 9.81 17.01
CA ALA A 205 15.52 8.98 18.18
C ALA A 205 16.33 7.67 18.15
N SER A 206 16.36 6.99 17.00
CA SER A 206 17.15 5.77 16.78
C SER A 206 18.66 5.99 16.94
N LYS A 207 19.19 7.11 16.42
CA LYS A 207 20.61 7.46 16.61
C LYS A 207 20.94 7.74 18.08
N ASN A 208 20.07 8.47 18.77
CA ASN A 208 20.27 8.81 20.18
C ASN A 208 20.26 7.56 21.07
N ILE A 209 19.31 6.64 20.86
CA ILE A 209 19.29 5.40 21.64
C ILE A 209 20.52 4.54 21.38
N ARG A 210 20.95 4.43 20.11
CA ARG A 210 22.15 3.66 19.77
C ARG A 210 23.39 4.21 20.48
N LEU A 211 23.55 5.55 20.48
CA LEU A 211 24.65 6.20 21.20
C LEU A 211 24.56 5.94 22.71
N ALA A 212 23.37 6.09 23.30
CA ALA A 212 23.16 5.86 24.73
C ALA A 212 23.44 4.40 25.14
N SER A 213 23.05 3.43 24.33
CA SER A 213 23.37 2.01 24.55
C SER A 213 24.87 1.77 24.53
N THR A 214 25.59 2.29 23.54
CA THR A 214 27.05 2.11 23.47
C THR A 214 27.77 2.75 24.66
N THR A 215 27.29 3.89 25.16
CA THR A 215 27.88 4.51 26.36
C THR A 215 27.54 3.77 27.64
N HIS A 216 26.38 3.11 27.70
CA HIS A 216 25.99 2.27 28.83
C HIS A 216 26.87 1.02 28.90
N GLU A 217 27.03 0.33 27.76
CA GLU A 217 27.90 -0.85 27.64
C GLU A 217 29.35 -0.54 28.02
N GLU A 218 29.88 0.62 27.62
CA GLU A 218 31.22 1.06 28.00
C GLU A 218 31.37 1.32 29.50
N LEU A 219 30.36 1.93 30.14
CA LEU A 219 30.38 2.14 31.59
C LEU A 219 30.23 0.84 32.38
N GLU A 220 29.46 -0.13 31.88
CA GLU A 220 29.39 -1.49 32.45
C GLU A 220 30.78 -2.15 32.44
N LYS A 221 31.49 -2.06 31.31
CA LYS A 221 32.86 -2.58 31.19
C LYS A 221 33.83 -1.88 32.14
N GLN A 222 33.77 -0.56 32.27
CA GLN A 222 34.62 0.20 33.20
C GLN A 222 34.31 -0.14 34.67
N LEU A 223 33.05 -0.45 34.98
CA LEU A 223 32.66 -0.89 36.31
C LEU A 223 33.27 -2.28 36.63
N GLU A 224 33.21 -3.22 35.68
CA GLU A 224 33.85 -4.53 35.81
C GLU A 224 35.37 -4.39 36.03
N GLU A 225 36.05 -3.56 35.23
CA GLU A 225 37.49 -3.31 35.36
C GLU A 225 37.87 -2.69 36.71
N ALA A 226 37.07 -1.75 37.23
CA ALA A 226 37.31 -1.14 38.54
C ALA A 226 37.11 -2.15 39.69
N ILE A 227 36.12 -3.05 39.56
CA ILE A 227 35.90 -4.14 40.53
C ILE A 227 37.07 -5.12 40.50
N GLU A 228 37.55 -5.51 39.32
CA GLU A 228 38.72 -6.40 39.16
C GLU A 228 40.01 -5.79 39.71
N ALA A 229 40.16 -4.47 39.60
CA ALA A 229 41.28 -3.72 40.17
C ALA A 229 41.16 -3.44 41.67
N GLU A 230 40.06 -3.86 42.32
CA GLU A 230 39.73 -3.57 43.72
C GLU A 230 39.67 -2.06 44.06
N ASP A 231 39.43 -1.21 43.05
CA ASP A 231 39.23 0.24 43.23
C ASP A 231 37.76 0.53 43.50
N PHE A 232 37.34 0.26 44.74
CA PHE A 232 35.95 0.40 45.17
C PHE A 232 35.43 1.85 45.10
N ASP A 233 36.30 2.84 45.31
CA ASP A 233 35.96 4.25 45.20
C ASP A 233 35.66 4.64 43.74
N ALA A 234 36.40 4.09 42.77
CA ALA A 234 36.10 4.25 41.36
C ALA A 234 34.83 3.49 40.96
N ALA A 235 34.65 2.26 41.45
CA ALA A 235 33.47 1.44 41.18
C ALA A 235 32.16 2.11 41.66
N GLU A 236 32.17 2.73 42.84
CA GLU A 236 30.99 3.47 43.35
C GLU A 236 30.63 4.66 42.43
N ARG A 237 31.62 5.48 42.05
CA ARG A 237 31.41 6.61 41.13
C ARG A 237 30.89 6.17 39.76
N ILE A 238 31.43 5.07 39.21
CA ILE A 238 31.00 4.54 37.91
C ILE A 238 29.56 3.99 38.02
N SER A 239 29.22 3.31 39.12
CA SER A 239 27.87 2.78 39.38
C SER A 239 26.82 3.90 39.45
N GLU A 240 27.09 5.00 40.14
CA GLU A 240 26.20 6.16 40.18
C GLU A 240 25.98 6.78 38.78
N SER A 241 27.06 6.90 38.01
CA SER A 241 27.03 7.38 36.62
C SER A 241 26.23 6.44 35.70
N LEU A 242 26.44 5.13 35.84
CA LEU A 242 25.72 4.10 35.10
C LEU A 242 24.21 4.17 35.38
N ALA A 243 23.81 4.29 36.65
CA ALA A 243 22.41 4.46 37.03
C ALA A 243 21.78 5.74 36.46
N ALA A 244 22.56 6.82 36.31
CA ALA A 244 22.10 8.03 35.62
C ALA A 244 21.93 7.82 34.11
N LYS A 245 22.88 7.14 33.47
CA LYS A 245 22.84 6.85 32.04
C LYS A 245 21.77 5.82 31.65
N GLU A 246 21.45 4.87 32.52
CA GLU A 246 20.35 3.95 32.28
C GLU A 246 18.99 4.68 32.31
N ARG A 247 18.82 5.66 33.21
CA ARG A 247 17.64 6.53 33.19
C ARG A 247 17.52 7.33 31.89
N ASP A 248 18.62 7.91 31.41
CA ASP A 248 18.66 8.60 30.11
C ASP A 248 18.31 7.65 28.94
N ARG A 249 18.84 6.42 28.97
CA ARG A 249 18.57 5.38 27.96
C ARG A 249 17.09 5.00 27.92
N LEU A 250 16.47 4.78 29.08
CA LEU A 250 15.05 4.48 29.20
C LEU A 250 14.17 5.65 28.71
N ALA A 251 14.55 6.89 28.98
CA ALA A 251 13.85 8.07 28.47
C ALA A 251 13.93 8.15 26.93
N LEU A 252 15.09 7.84 26.34
CA LEU A 252 15.26 7.79 24.89
C LEU A 252 14.48 6.64 24.24
N LEU A 253 14.36 5.48 24.91
CA LEU A 253 13.50 4.38 24.47
C LEU A 253 12.03 4.79 24.44
N ALA A 254 11.56 5.54 25.44
CA ALA A 254 10.19 6.07 25.44
C ALA A 254 9.95 7.04 24.28
N LEU A 255 10.91 7.93 23.99
CA LEU A 255 10.84 8.83 22.84
C LEU A 255 10.86 8.10 21.50
N LEU A 256 11.59 6.98 21.38
CA LEU A 256 11.58 6.14 20.20
C LEU A 256 10.19 5.52 19.98
N ARG A 257 9.60 4.93 21.02
CA ARG A 257 8.24 4.36 20.95
C ARG A 257 7.21 5.42 20.51
N GLN A 258 7.29 6.62 21.09
CA GLN A 258 6.43 7.75 20.68
C GLN A 258 6.69 8.23 19.25
N ALA A 259 7.88 8.02 18.70
CA ALA A 259 8.19 8.37 17.32
C ALA A 259 7.75 7.27 16.33
N GLU A 260 7.60 6.03 16.78
CA GLU A 260 7.18 4.88 15.98
C GLU A 260 5.65 4.75 15.83
N CYS A 261 4.89 5.19 16.85
CA CYS A 261 3.46 5.46 16.75
C CYS A 261 3.14 6.59 15.75
#